data_AF-A0A920A9A6-F1
#
_entry.id   AF-A0A920A9A6-F1
#
_cell.length_a   1.000
_cell.length_b   1.000
_cell.length_c   1.000
_cell.angle_alpha   90.00
_cell.angle_beta   90.00
_cell.angle_gamma   90.00
#
_symmetry.space_group_name_H-M   'P 1'
#
loop_
_entity.id
_entity.type
_entity.pdbx_description
1 polymer ?
#
loop_
_entity_poly.entity_id
_entity_poly.type
_entity_poly.pdbx_seq_one_letter_code
_entity_poly.pdbx_strand_id
1 'polypeptide(L)'
;MNALVDAQVIDALYDASVAGVQIKPRCAGICCLRQAFRFDENIRVKSIIGRFLEHSRIVCFGDGHGLPFARSQGFPVIGRLDAANLGRRVEVLTPILNPTVHAGFSIRLWRLIWPTRAKLGHETPMQF
;
A
#
# COMPACT_ATOMS: atom_id res chain seq x y z
N MET A 1 -0.36 -2.54 -4.86
CA MET A 1 0.60 -2.02 -5.85
C MET A 1 1.33 -3.17 -6.53
N ASN A 2 1.90 -2.98 -7.71
CA ASN A 2 2.41 -4.11 -8.51
C ASN A 2 3.93 -4.25 -8.35
N ALA A 3 4.64 -3.14 -8.23
CA ALA A 3 6.07 -3.12 -7.95
C ALA A 3 6.37 -1.99 -6.97
N LEU A 4 7.31 -2.23 -6.05
CA LEU A 4 7.89 -1.25 -5.14
C LEU A 4 9.41 -1.37 -5.21
N VAL A 5 10.00 -0.65 -6.15
CA VAL A 5 11.43 -0.78 -6.51
C VAL A 5 12.14 0.58 -6.59
N ASP A 6 11.40 1.67 -6.35
CA ASP A 6 11.98 3.02 -6.37
C ASP A 6 12.76 3.28 -5.09
N ALA A 7 14.04 3.63 -5.23
CA ALA A 7 14.92 3.88 -4.10
C ALA A 7 14.47 5.09 -3.26
N GLN A 8 14.04 6.20 -3.89
CA GLN A 8 13.60 7.40 -3.18
C GLN A 8 12.32 7.14 -2.38
N VAL A 9 11.37 6.40 -2.95
CA VAL A 9 10.15 5.99 -2.25
C VAL A 9 10.50 5.03 -1.11
N ILE A 10 11.40 4.07 -1.33
CA ILE A 10 11.82 3.12 -0.29
C ILE A 10 12.50 3.85 0.88
N ASP A 11 13.42 4.78 0.60
CA ASP A 11 14.11 5.57 1.61
C ASP A 11 13.10 6.42 2.41
N ALA A 12 12.16 7.08 1.72
CA ALA A 12 11.10 7.85 2.38
C ALA A 12 10.19 6.97 3.27
N LEU A 13 9.95 5.71 2.89
CA LEU A 13 9.22 4.76 3.72
C LEU A 13 10.03 4.33 4.96
N TYR A 14 11.36 4.19 4.84
CA TYR A 14 12.21 3.94 6.00
C TYR A 14 12.24 5.14 6.95
N ASP A 15 12.38 6.37 6.43
CA ASP A 15 12.33 7.58 7.25
C ASP A 15 11.00 7.70 8.01
N ALA A 16 9.89 7.42 7.33
CA ALA A 16 8.57 7.40 7.95
C ALA A 16 8.44 6.29 9.01
N SER A 17 9.02 5.11 8.78
CA SER A 17 9.08 4.01 9.76
C SER A 17 9.81 4.43 11.03
N VAL A 18 10.98 5.08 10.88
CA VAL A 18 11.78 5.62 11.99
C VAL A 18 11.02 6.70 12.76
N ALA A 19 10.21 7.51 12.08
CA ALA A 19 9.33 8.49 12.70
C ALA A 19 8.09 7.89 13.40
N GLY A 20 7.92 6.56 13.40
CA GLY A 20 6.83 5.87 14.09
C GLY A 20 5.60 5.59 13.23
N VAL A 21 5.63 5.87 11.93
CA VAL A 21 4.49 5.68 11.03
C VAL A 21 4.30 4.19 10.72
N GLN A 22 3.09 3.67 10.93
CA GLN A 22 2.71 2.31 10.57
C GLN A 22 2.51 2.18 9.05
N ILE A 23 3.36 1.40 8.38
CA ILE A 23 3.40 1.27 6.93
C ILE A 23 3.07 -0.18 6.54
N LYS A 24 2.04 -0.37 5.71
CA LYS A 24 1.54 -1.69 5.32
C LYS A 24 1.43 -1.80 3.80
N PRO A 25 2.55 -1.90 3.07
CA PRO A 25 2.51 -1.98 1.63
C PRO A 25 2.07 -3.37 1.20
N ARG A 26 1.24 -3.42 0.14
CA ARG A 26 0.79 -4.66 -0.48
C ARG A 26 1.25 -4.73 -1.93
N CYS A 27 2.10 -5.69 -2.23
CA CYS A 27 2.77 -5.82 -3.53
C CYS A 27 2.36 -7.12 -4.22
N ALA A 28 1.85 -7.04 -5.46
CA ALA A 28 1.50 -8.22 -6.26
C ALA A 28 2.69 -8.77 -7.07
N GLY A 29 3.77 -8.00 -7.21
CA GLY A 29 4.99 -8.35 -7.92
C GLY A 29 6.23 -7.95 -7.12
N ILE A 30 7.25 -7.42 -7.80
CA ILE A 30 8.58 -7.17 -7.22
C ILE A 30 8.50 -6.11 -6.11
N CYS A 31 9.06 -6.42 -4.93
CA CYS A 31 9.18 -5.45 -3.85
C CYS A 31 10.57 -5.53 -3.24
N CYS A 32 11.32 -4.44 -3.35
CA CYS A 32 12.67 -4.29 -2.80
C CYS A 32 12.67 -3.73 -1.37
N LEU A 33 11.51 -3.26 -0.87
CA LEU A 33 11.38 -2.83 0.52
C LEU A 33 11.54 -4.04 1.45
N ARG A 34 12.65 -4.09 2.19
CA ARG A 34 12.96 -5.19 3.10
C ARG A 34 12.46 -4.87 4.51
N GLN A 35 11.78 -5.82 5.14
CA GLN A 35 11.49 -5.73 6.57
C GLN A 35 12.78 -6.02 7.34
N ALA A 36 13.32 -5.05 8.07
CA ALA A 36 14.48 -5.29 8.93
C ALA A 36 14.07 -5.95 10.26
N PHE A 37 14.78 -7.01 10.65
CA PHE A 37 14.51 -7.81 11.85
C PHE A 37 14.78 -7.08 13.18
N ARG A 38 15.37 -5.87 13.17
CA ARG A 38 15.86 -5.18 14.38
C ARG A 38 15.33 -3.76 14.60
N PHE A 39 14.70 -3.12 13.61
CA PHE A 39 14.22 -1.73 13.71
C PHE A 39 12.83 -1.47 13.09
N ASP A 40 12.29 -2.40 12.29
CA ASP A 40 11.09 -2.15 11.49
C ASP A 40 9.84 -2.89 12.03
N GLU A 41 9.45 -2.67 13.27
CA GLU A 41 8.13 -3.13 13.75
C GLU A 41 6.97 -2.45 13.01
N ASN A 42 7.25 -1.29 12.40
CA ASN A 42 6.29 -0.41 11.76
C ASN A 42 6.01 -0.78 10.29
N ILE A 43 6.90 -1.54 9.62
CA ILE A 43 6.72 -1.94 8.22
C ILE A 43 6.26 -3.40 8.15
N ARG A 44 5.08 -3.65 7.56
CA ARG A 44 4.60 -5.01 7.26
C ARG A 44 4.21 -5.16 5.79
N VAL A 45 5.09 -5.76 5.01
CA VAL A 45 4.89 -6.07 3.59
C VAL A 45 4.08 -7.36 3.47
N LYS A 46 3.01 -7.34 2.67
CA LYS A 46 2.28 -8.55 2.27
C LYS A 46 2.24 -8.67 0.75
N SER A 47 2.35 -9.90 0.26
CA SER A 47 2.05 -10.19 -1.14
C SER A 47 0.56 -10.46 -1.33
N ILE A 48 -0.01 -9.98 -2.44
CA ILE A 48 -1.36 -10.38 -2.87
C ILE A 48 -1.22 -11.18 -4.17
N ILE A 49 -1.39 -12.49 -4.07
CA ILE A 49 -1.43 -13.39 -5.22
C ILE A 49 -2.76 -14.11 -5.17
N GLY A 50 -3.61 -13.87 -6.17
CA GLY A 50 -4.93 -14.47 -6.27
C GLY A 50 -5.22 -14.92 -7.70
N ARG A 51 -6.46 -15.36 -7.93
CA ARG A 51 -6.95 -15.74 -9.27
C ARG A 51 -6.86 -14.58 -10.27
N PHE A 52 -6.97 -13.35 -9.78
CA PHE A 52 -6.94 -12.14 -10.60
C PHE A 52 -5.61 -11.40 -10.45
N LEU A 53 -5.18 -10.78 -11.54
CA LEU A 53 -4.04 -9.87 -11.52
C LEU A 53 -4.48 -8.56 -10.88
N GLU A 54 -3.96 -8.27 -9.69
CA GLU A 54 -4.23 -7.01 -8.99
C GLU A 54 -3.57 -5.84 -9.73
N HIS A 55 -4.33 -5.16 -10.58
CA HIS A 55 -3.87 -3.94 -11.27
C HIS A 55 -4.21 -2.66 -10.48
N SER A 56 -5.06 -2.77 -9.47
CA SER A 56 -5.45 -1.65 -8.61
C SER A 56 -4.28 -1.16 -7.77
N ARG A 57 -4.03 0.15 -7.83
CA ARG A 57 -3.00 0.82 -7.05
C ARG A 57 -3.67 1.93 -6.26
N ILE A 58 -3.63 1.80 -4.96
CA ILE A 58 -4.23 2.78 -4.07
C ILE A 58 -3.23 3.07 -2.96
N VAL A 59 -3.05 4.35 -2.65
CA VAL A 59 -2.27 4.82 -1.51
C VAL A 59 -3.25 5.45 -0.52
N CYS A 60 -3.12 5.08 0.75
CA CYS A 60 -3.99 5.58 1.81
C CYS A 60 -3.12 6.19 2.91
N PHE A 61 -3.44 7.42 3.31
CA PHE A 61 -2.79 8.09 4.41
C PHE A 61 -3.75 8.18 5.60
N GLY A 62 -3.26 7.79 6.78
CA GLY A 62 -4.04 7.82 8.01
C GLY A 62 -4.28 9.21 8.58
N ASP A 63 -3.43 10.19 8.22
CA ASP A 63 -3.49 11.58 8.71
C ASP A 63 -3.56 11.67 10.24
N GLY A 64 -2.65 10.97 10.93
CA GLY A 64 -2.64 10.88 12.40
C GLY A 64 -3.65 9.89 13.01
N HIS A 65 -4.54 9.31 12.19
CA HIS A 65 -5.48 8.28 12.61
C HIS A 65 -5.11 6.90 12.06
N GLY A 66 -5.39 5.85 12.84
CA GLY A 66 -5.24 4.47 12.38
C GLY A 66 -6.21 4.18 11.23
N LEU A 67 -5.73 3.52 10.18
CA LEU A 67 -6.59 3.02 9.10
C LEU A 67 -7.36 1.75 9.54
N PRO A 68 -8.63 1.57 9.14
CA PRO A 68 -9.47 2.50 8.38
C PRO A 68 -10.09 3.61 9.25
N PHE A 69 -10.13 4.84 8.75
CA PHE A 69 -10.78 5.97 9.42
C PHE A 69 -11.62 6.79 8.45
N ALA A 70 -12.73 7.36 8.91
CA ALA A 70 -13.66 8.12 8.05
C ALA A 70 -13.02 9.36 7.41
N ARG A 71 -11.91 9.88 7.96
CA ARG A 71 -11.15 11.01 7.38
C ARG A 71 -9.85 10.60 6.70
N SER A 72 -9.53 9.30 6.61
CA SER A 72 -8.28 8.87 5.99
C SER A 72 -8.25 9.27 4.52
N GLN A 73 -7.22 9.96 4.04
CA GLN A 73 -7.18 10.37 2.64
C GLN A 73 -6.75 9.19 1.76
N GLY A 74 -7.68 8.69 0.94
CA GLY A 74 -7.44 7.64 -0.05
C GLY A 74 -7.17 8.25 -1.42
N PHE A 75 -6.10 7.81 -2.05
CA PHE A 75 -5.66 8.26 -3.37
C PHE A 75 -5.53 7.05 -4.30
N PRO A 76 -6.55 6.74 -5.12
CA PRO A 76 -6.37 5.87 -6.26
C PRO A 76 -5.29 6.47 -7.17
N VAL A 77 -4.42 5.58 -7.63
CA VAL A 77 -3.30 5.92 -8.50
C VAL A 77 -3.54 5.28 -9.84
N ILE A 78 -3.72 6.11 -10.87
CA ILE A 78 -3.71 5.68 -12.25
C ILE A 78 -2.26 5.86 -12.71
N GLY A 79 -1.45 4.81 -12.48
CA GLY A 79 -0.01 4.87 -12.72
C GLY A 79 0.84 3.96 -11.84
N ARG A 80 2.12 3.72 -12.19
CA ARG A 80 3.04 2.91 -11.37
C ARG A 80 3.88 3.82 -10.48
N LEU A 81 3.90 3.52 -9.19
CA LEU A 81 4.81 4.12 -8.21
C LEU A 81 6.14 3.34 -8.23
N ASP A 82 6.87 3.46 -9.34
CA ASP A 82 8.22 2.92 -9.46
C ASP A 82 9.15 3.93 -10.17
N ALA A 83 10.46 3.76 -9.98
CA ALA A 83 11.49 4.67 -10.49
C ALA A 83 11.48 4.79 -12.02
N ALA A 84 11.05 3.72 -12.69
CA ALA A 84 11.00 3.70 -14.15
C ALA A 84 9.84 4.54 -14.69
N ASN A 85 8.72 4.65 -13.98
CA ASN A 85 7.55 5.41 -14.43
C ASN A 85 7.51 6.82 -13.85
N LEU A 86 7.88 7.05 -12.58
CA LEU A 86 7.83 8.38 -11.96
C LEU A 86 8.77 9.40 -12.64
N GLY A 87 9.89 8.96 -13.20
CA GLY A 87 10.82 9.84 -13.93
C GLY A 87 10.59 9.94 -15.44
N ARG A 88 9.70 9.13 -16.02
CA ARG A 88 9.55 9.00 -17.49
C ARG A 88 8.12 9.08 -18.00
N ARG A 89 7.12 9.04 -17.12
CA ARG A 89 5.70 9.06 -17.48
C ARG A 89 4.95 10.03 -16.59
N VAL A 90 3.94 10.66 -17.15
CA VAL A 90 2.97 11.44 -16.38
C VAL A 90 1.99 10.45 -15.76
N GLU A 91 2.02 10.35 -14.44
CA GLU A 91 1.12 9.51 -13.65
C GLU A 91 0.08 10.38 -12.94
N VAL A 92 -1.13 9.84 -12.73
CA VAL A 92 -2.23 10.59 -12.10
C VAL A 92 -2.55 10.02 -10.74
N LEU A 93 -2.40 10.87 -9.72
CA LEU A 93 -2.91 10.65 -8.37
C LEU A 93 -4.17 11.50 -8.18
N THR A 94 -5.31 10.88 -7.88
CA THR A 94 -6.56 11.62 -7.67
C THR A 94 -7.16 11.34 -6.30
N PRO A 95 -7.56 12.36 -5.54
CA PRO A 95 -8.20 12.15 -4.23
C PRO A 95 -9.62 11.60 -4.39
N ILE A 96 -10.03 10.70 -3.50
CA ILE A 96 -11.44 10.30 -3.38
C ILE A 96 -12.19 11.38 -2.59
N LEU A 97 -12.81 12.33 -3.29
CA LEU A 97 -13.57 13.44 -2.67
C LEU A 97 -15.01 13.07 -2.32
N ASN A 98 -15.60 12.09 -3.01
CA ASN A 98 -16.98 11.70 -2.77
C ASN A 98 -17.10 10.92 -1.45
N PRO A 99 -17.88 11.41 -0.45
CA PRO A 99 -17.98 10.79 0.87
C PRO A 99 -18.52 9.36 0.83
N THR A 100 -19.47 9.07 -0.07
CA THR A 100 -20.05 7.73 -0.22
C THR A 100 -19.04 6.74 -0.78
N VAL A 101 -18.28 7.15 -1.79
CA VAL A 101 -17.21 6.32 -2.36
C VAL A 101 -16.09 6.11 -1.34
N HIS A 102 -15.76 7.16 -0.58
CA HIS A 102 -14.77 7.12 0.49
C HIS A 102 -15.17 6.17 1.63
N ALA A 103 -16.43 6.23 2.08
CA ALA A 103 -16.96 5.32 3.09
C ALA A 103 -16.96 3.85 2.60
N GLY A 104 -17.37 3.63 1.34
CA GLY A 104 -17.29 2.32 0.71
C GLY A 104 -15.85 1.81 0.61
N PHE A 105 -14.90 2.69 0.30
CA PHE A 105 -13.48 2.39 0.20
C PHE A 105 -12.86 2.06 1.57
N SER A 106 -13.09 2.90 2.58
CA SER A 106 -12.54 2.75 3.92
C SER A 106 -13.08 1.53 4.66
N ILE A 107 -14.33 1.11 4.42
CA ILE A 107 -14.92 -0.03 5.14
C ILE A 107 -14.83 -1.32 4.32
N ARG A 108 -15.22 -1.28 3.04
CA ARG A 108 -15.41 -2.49 2.23
C ARG A 108 -14.12 -3.00 1.62
N LEU A 109 -13.31 -2.09 1.05
CA LEU A 109 -12.01 -2.42 0.48
C LEU A 109 -11.02 -2.83 1.59
N TRP A 110 -11.08 -2.21 2.76
CA TRP A 110 -10.29 -2.67 3.91
C TRP A 110 -10.64 -4.08 4.36
N ARG A 111 -11.91 -4.48 4.37
CA ARG A 111 -12.31 -5.86 4.71
C ARG A 111 -11.90 -6.87 3.65
N LEU A 112 -11.96 -6.50 2.37
CA LEU A 112 -11.58 -7.36 1.25
C LEU A 112 -10.06 -7.51 1.15
N ILE A 113 -9.34 -6.41 1.31
CA ILE A 113 -7.89 -6.37 1.22
C ILE A 113 -7.31 -6.93 2.52
N TRP A 114 -7.85 -6.62 3.69
CA TRP A 114 -7.31 -7.03 4.99
C TRP A 114 -8.24 -8.01 5.73
N PRO A 115 -8.41 -9.24 5.25
CA PRO A 115 -9.11 -10.26 6.03
C PRO A 115 -8.21 -10.69 7.20
N THR A 116 -8.71 -10.62 8.43
CA THR A 116 -8.26 -11.51 9.49
C THR A 116 -8.69 -12.93 9.13
N ARG A 117 -7.74 -13.72 8.60
CA ARG A 117 -7.88 -15.14 8.22
C ARG A 117 -8.94 -15.45 7.14
N ALA A 118 -8.47 -16.06 6.06
CA ALA A 118 -9.23 -16.84 5.07
C ALA A 118 -10.07 -16.08 4.04
N LYS A 119 -9.58 -16.02 2.79
CA LYS A 119 -10.24 -16.56 1.57
C LYS A 119 -9.68 -16.05 0.23
N LEU A 120 -8.71 -15.14 0.20
CA LEU A 120 -8.11 -14.65 -1.05
C LEU A 120 -6.60 -14.86 -1.05
N GLY A 121 -6.15 -15.96 -1.67
CA GLY A 121 -4.73 -16.26 -1.87
C GLY A 121 -3.99 -16.64 -0.59
N HIS A 122 -2.90 -17.38 -0.72
CA HIS A 122 -1.97 -17.56 0.40
C HIS A 122 -1.37 -16.18 0.73
N GLU A 123 -1.77 -15.57 1.85
CA GLU A 123 -1.09 -14.39 2.40
C GLU A 123 0.25 -14.86 2.98
N THR A 124 1.25 -15.05 2.11
CA THR A 124 2.60 -15.37 2.54
C THR A 124 3.30 -14.07 2.93
N PRO A 125 3.92 -13.98 4.12
CA PRO A 125 4.93 -12.95 4.34
C PRO A 125 5.97 -13.08 3.23
N MET A 126 6.35 -11.96 2.61
CA MET A 126 7.41 -11.96 1.61
C MET A 126 8.69 -12.48 2.26
N GLN A 127 9.11 -13.68 1.87
CA GLN A 127 10.42 -14.22 2.20
C GLN A 127 11.38 -13.68 1.13
N PHE A 128 12.43 -12.99 1.59
CA PHE A 128 13.51 -12.49 0.74
C PHE A 128 14.57 -13.58 0.54
#